data_AF-A0A963JMM3-F1
#
_entry.id   AF-A0A963JMM3-F1
#
_cell.length_a   1.000
_cell.length_b   1.000
_cell.length_c   1.000
_cell.angle_alpha   90.00
_cell.angle_beta   90.00
_cell.angle_gamma   90.00
#
_symmetry.space_group_name_H-M   'P 1'
#
loop_
_entity.id
_entity.type
_entity.pdbx_description
1 polymer ?
#
loop_
_entity_poly.entity_id
_entity_poly.type
_entity_poly.pdbx_seq_one_letter_code
_entity_poly.pdbx_strand_id
1 'polypeptide(L)'
;MNDDHGGRRDDDNSFHFSDDSFSGNHKAFKFDISDGQVTAVYELKDGSLKSKSLDDNGRKSYTVDGNDVIRTETKPFGTEITRYSDGNDDGIYFRVSEQWEVSSSSSSNGIVPKITDTISFNFTDDDDLIAVRSGEHSHGGHGADDFIFREGGHLHIDDFSAQQGDMLVFDTGLGLRSKEHLASYVSHVHHDGDDFIVNFGSDVSITLVGVQPGEISWDDVSVLS
;
A
#
# COMPACT_ATOMS: atom_id res chain seq x y z
N MET A 1 -9.42 62.35 -6.16
CA MET A 1 -9.31 61.53 -4.93
C MET A 1 -9.36 60.10 -5.42
N ASN A 2 -8.22 59.41 -5.34
CA ASN A 2 -8.16 57.94 -5.32
C ASN A 2 -8.93 57.46 -4.06
N ASP A 3 -9.44 56.25 -3.96
CA ASP A 3 -8.72 54.99 -3.65
C ASP A 3 -9.64 53.81 -4.11
N ASP A 4 -9.23 52.90 -5.01
CA ASP A 4 -8.52 51.63 -4.77
C ASP A 4 -8.90 50.86 -3.48
N HIS A 5 -9.61 49.75 -3.64
CA HIS A 5 -9.48 48.55 -2.81
C HIS A 5 -9.84 47.30 -3.63
N GLY A 6 -8.81 46.64 -4.15
CA GLY A 6 -8.87 45.24 -4.58
C GLY A 6 -8.84 44.23 -3.42
N GLY A 7 -9.09 42.97 -3.77
CA GLY A 7 -8.92 41.77 -2.95
C GLY A 7 -10.25 41.18 -2.47
N ARG A 8 -10.54 39.88 -2.61
CA ARG A 8 -9.77 38.70 -3.02
C ARG A 8 -10.76 37.75 -3.71
N ARG A 9 -10.32 37.09 -4.78
CA ARG A 9 -10.94 35.84 -5.22
C ARG A 9 -10.42 34.79 -4.25
N ASP A 10 -11.25 34.41 -3.30
CA ASP A 10 -11.04 33.18 -2.56
C ASP A 10 -11.47 32.08 -3.52
N ASP A 11 -10.51 31.60 -4.32
CA ASP A 11 -10.62 30.35 -5.05
C ASP A 11 -10.59 29.23 -4.00
N ASP A 12 -11.72 29.03 -3.32
CA ASP A 12 -12.00 27.85 -2.51
C ASP A 12 -12.12 26.67 -3.47
N ASN A 13 -10.97 26.14 -3.86
CA ASN A 13 -10.84 24.86 -4.53
C ASN A 13 -10.97 23.76 -3.46
N SER A 14 -12.15 23.71 -2.81
CA SER A 14 -12.52 22.58 -1.99
C SER A 14 -12.76 21.41 -2.94
N PHE A 15 -11.72 20.59 -3.10
CA PHE A 15 -11.81 19.31 -3.79
C PHE A 15 -12.82 18.46 -3.01
N HIS A 16 -14.07 18.48 -3.47
CA HIS A 16 -15.15 17.70 -2.89
C HIS A 16 -15.02 16.28 -3.42
N PHE A 17 -14.20 15.47 -2.73
CA PHE A 17 -14.12 14.03 -3.00
C PHE A 17 -15.51 13.44 -2.76
N SER A 18 -16.12 12.93 -3.82
CA SER A 18 -17.35 12.14 -3.70
C SER A 18 -16.91 10.76 -3.22
N ASP A 19 -17.18 10.52 -1.95
CA ASP A 19 -16.84 9.33 -1.16
C ASP A 19 -17.72 8.12 -1.51
N ASP A 20 -17.87 7.82 -2.80
CA ASP A 20 -18.80 6.78 -3.23
C ASP A 20 -18.15 5.95 -4.35
N SER A 21 -17.16 5.11 -4.00
CA SER A 21 -16.90 3.77 -4.63
C SER A 21 -15.58 3.08 -4.22
N PHE A 22 -14.65 3.72 -3.49
CA PHE A 22 -13.41 3.08 -3.04
C PHE A 22 -13.37 3.05 -1.50
N SER A 23 -13.92 1.99 -0.89
CA SER A 23 -14.00 1.86 0.58
C SER A 23 -12.66 1.61 1.29
N GLY A 24 -11.53 1.82 0.61
CA GLY A 24 -10.20 1.77 1.21
C GLY A 24 -9.60 3.16 1.26
N ASN A 25 -9.04 3.56 2.41
CA ASN A 25 -8.19 4.75 2.56
C ASN A 25 -6.87 4.60 1.77
N HIS A 26 -6.91 4.31 0.48
CA HIS A 26 -5.73 4.18 -0.36
C HIS A 26 -5.15 5.57 -0.64
N LYS A 27 -3.82 5.63 -0.73
CA LYS A 27 -3.11 6.87 -1.05
C LYS A 27 -3.50 7.35 -2.44
N ALA A 28 -3.87 8.62 -2.49
CA ALA A 28 -4.18 9.34 -3.71
C ALA A 28 -2.96 10.11 -4.22
N PHE A 29 -2.83 10.18 -5.54
CA PHE A 29 -1.71 10.80 -6.23
C PHE A 29 -2.19 11.72 -7.35
N LYS A 30 -1.36 12.72 -7.68
CA LYS A 30 -1.52 13.52 -8.88
C LYS A 30 -0.25 13.44 -9.70
N PHE A 31 -0.40 13.23 -11.00
CA PHE A 31 0.67 13.24 -11.98
C PHE A 31 0.48 14.42 -12.92
N ASP A 32 1.52 15.25 -13.07
CA ASP A 32 1.55 16.19 -14.18
C ASP A 32 2.14 15.46 -15.38
N ILE A 33 1.40 15.44 -16.48
CA ILE A 33 1.75 14.70 -17.70
C ILE A 33 1.83 15.70 -18.87
N SER A 34 2.98 15.74 -19.55
CA SER A 34 3.18 16.52 -20.77
C SER A 34 3.79 15.63 -21.84
N ASP A 35 3.24 15.65 -23.04
CA ASP A 35 3.72 14.87 -24.19
C ASP A 35 3.89 13.37 -23.87
N GLY A 36 2.96 12.80 -23.09
CA GLY A 36 2.96 11.39 -22.67
C GLY A 36 4.02 11.04 -21.61
N GLN A 37 4.68 12.03 -21.02
CA GLN A 37 5.70 11.84 -19.98
C GLN A 37 5.26 12.47 -18.67
N VAL A 38 5.52 11.78 -17.57
CA VAL A 38 5.28 12.32 -16.22
C VAL A 38 6.36 13.35 -15.90
N THR A 39 5.95 14.60 -15.66
CA THR A 39 6.82 15.75 -15.36
C THR A 39 6.79 16.19 -13.89
N ALA A 40 5.82 15.71 -13.11
CA ALA A 40 5.81 15.85 -11.65
C ALA A 40 4.91 14.78 -11.02
N VAL A 41 5.22 14.41 -9.77
CA VAL A 41 4.40 13.51 -8.95
C VAL A 41 4.10 14.19 -7.62
N TYR A 42 2.87 14.06 -7.17
CA TYR A 42 2.41 14.53 -5.88
C TYR A 42 1.63 13.41 -5.17
N GLU A 43 1.86 13.24 -3.87
CA GLU A 43 0.97 12.48 -3.00
C GLU A 43 -0.02 13.47 -2.38
N LEU A 44 -1.32 13.19 -2.48
CA LEU A 44 -2.34 13.93 -1.77
C LEU A 44 -2.40 13.43 -0.33
N LYS A 45 -2.03 14.28 0.62
CA LYS A 45 -2.03 13.95 2.05
C LYS A 45 -2.60 15.11 2.85
N ASP A 46 -3.57 14.81 3.71
CA ASP A 46 -4.26 15.79 4.55
C ASP A 46 -4.81 16.98 3.73
N GLY A 47 -5.43 16.67 2.58
CA GLY A 47 -5.96 17.66 1.63
C GLY A 47 -4.91 18.49 0.88
N SER A 48 -3.62 18.17 1.05
CA SER A 48 -2.50 18.93 0.45
C SER A 48 -1.66 18.06 -0.48
N LEU A 49 -1.33 18.59 -1.66
CA LEU A 49 -0.38 17.95 -2.57
C LEU A 49 1.06 18.09 -2.05
N LYS A 50 1.70 16.95 -1.78
CA LYS A 50 3.11 16.85 -1.38
C LYS A 50 3.93 16.34 -2.55
N SER A 51 4.83 17.17 -3.05
CA SER A 51 5.73 16.79 -4.16
C SER A 51 6.59 15.58 -3.78
N LYS A 52 6.71 14.64 -4.72
CA LYS A 52 7.58 13.47 -4.64
C LYS A 52 8.67 13.58 -5.71
N SER A 53 9.80 12.93 -5.46
CA SER A 53 10.87 12.86 -6.45
C SER A 53 10.44 12.00 -7.64
N LEU A 54 10.64 12.53 -8.84
CA LEU A 54 10.48 11.78 -10.10
C LEU A 54 11.58 10.74 -10.31
N ASP A 55 12.78 11.02 -9.78
CA ASP A 55 13.96 10.19 -9.97
C ASP A 55 14.59 9.81 -8.63
N ASP A 56 15.31 8.70 -8.62
CA ASP A 56 16.21 8.29 -7.56
C ASP A 56 17.52 7.78 -8.18
N ASN A 57 18.32 8.71 -8.70
CA ASN A 57 19.61 8.40 -9.32
C ASN A 57 19.50 7.38 -10.47
N GLY A 58 18.47 7.52 -11.31
CA GLY A 58 18.17 6.61 -12.42
C GLY A 58 17.53 5.28 -12.02
N ARG A 59 17.17 5.09 -10.74
CA ARG A 59 16.48 3.88 -10.26
C ARG A 59 14.96 3.98 -10.35
N LYS A 60 14.40 5.16 -10.61
CA LYS A 60 12.97 5.39 -10.63
C LYS A 60 12.55 5.96 -11.97
N SER A 61 11.48 5.42 -12.53
CA SER A 61 10.91 5.89 -13.79
C SER A 61 9.39 5.76 -13.76
N TYR A 62 8.74 6.53 -14.62
CA TYR A 62 7.28 6.53 -14.79
C TYR A 62 6.95 6.42 -16.27
N THR A 63 5.97 5.59 -16.61
CA THR A 63 5.42 5.44 -17.95
C THR A 63 3.93 5.68 -17.90
N VAL A 64 3.39 6.40 -18.90
CA VAL A 64 1.94 6.58 -19.07
C VAL A 64 1.43 5.47 -20.00
N ASP A 65 0.43 4.73 -19.56
CA ASP A 65 -0.19 3.61 -20.27
C ASP A 65 -1.71 3.78 -20.29
N GLY A 66 -2.23 4.42 -21.34
CA GLY A 66 -3.64 4.82 -21.39
C GLY A 66 -3.97 5.79 -20.27
N ASN A 67 -4.85 5.37 -19.36
CA ASN A 67 -5.27 6.15 -18.18
C ASN A 67 -4.52 5.78 -16.90
N ASP A 68 -3.49 4.94 -17.03
CA ASP A 68 -2.68 4.51 -15.91
C ASP A 68 -1.30 5.15 -15.96
N VAL A 69 -0.70 5.28 -14.78
CA VAL A 69 0.72 5.59 -14.62
C VAL A 69 1.40 4.39 -13.99
N ILE A 70 2.45 3.90 -14.63
CA ILE A 70 3.26 2.78 -14.15
C ILE A 70 4.57 3.34 -13.63
N ARG A 71 4.84 3.16 -12.34
CA ARG A 71 6.12 3.47 -11.71
C ARG A 71 6.97 2.20 -11.66
N THR A 72 8.21 2.31 -12.10
CA THR A 72 9.22 1.25 -11.99
C THR A 72 10.36 1.74 -11.10
N GLU A 73 10.64 1.04 -10.01
CA GLU A 73 11.71 1.36 -9.06
C GLU A 73 12.69 0.19 -8.90
N THR A 74 13.93 0.36 -9.35
CA THR A 74 15.03 -0.58 -9.19
C THR A 74 15.56 -0.55 -7.77
N LYS A 75 15.41 -1.66 -7.06
CA LYS A 75 15.93 -1.91 -5.72
C LYS A 75 17.19 -2.79 -5.81
N PRO A 76 17.96 -2.97 -4.73
CA PRO A 76 19.19 -3.75 -4.77
C PRO A 76 19.07 -5.20 -5.31
N PHE A 77 17.89 -5.81 -5.23
CA PHE A 77 17.70 -7.22 -5.57
C PHE A 77 16.51 -7.51 -6.49
N GLY A 78 15.96 -6.47 -7.13
CA GLY A 78 14.83 -6.60 -8.01
C GLY A 78 14.23 -5.25 -8.32
N THR A 79 13.11 -5.29 -9.01
CA THR A 79 12.38 -4.11 -9.46
C THR A 79 10.97 -4.17 -8.91
N GLU A 80 10.55 -3.09 -8.28
CA GLU A 80 9.17 -2.90 -7.86
C GLU A 80 8.42 -2.14 -8.97
N ILE A 81 7.32 -2.71 -9.45
CA ILE A 81 6.43 -2.08 -10.42
C ILE A 81 5.13 -1.74 -9.69
N THR A 82 4.71 -0.48 -9.75
CA THR A 82 3.48 0.00 -9.12
C THR A 82 2.60 0.63 -10.18
N ARG A 83 1.33 0.22 -10.25
CA ARG A 83 0.35 0.80 -11.16
C ARG A 83 -0.58 1.73 -10.38
N TYR A 84 -0.81 2.89 -10.98
CA TYR A 84 -1.76 3.89 -10.52
C TYR A 84 -2.82 4.10 -11.59
N SER A 85 -4.08 4.25 -11.20
CA SER A 85 -5.21 4.41 -12.14
C SER A 85 -6.13 5.55 -11.72
N ASP A 86 -6.65 6.28 -12.70
CA ASP A 86 -7.61 7.39 -12.57
C ASP A 86 -8.98 6.95 -13.11
N GLY A 87 -9.62 5.99 -12.46
CA GLY A 87 -10.80 5.31 -13.03
C GLY A 87 -12.01 6.20 -13.36
N ASN A 88 -12.05 7.43 -12.86
CA ASN A 88 -13.14 8.39 -13.07
C ASN A 88 -12.72 9.65 -13.86
N ASP A 89 -11.49 9.70 -14.38
CA ASP A 89 -10.93 10.79 -15.18
C ASP A 89 -10.94 12.16 -14.47
N ASP A 90 -10.76 12.19 -13.14
CA ASP A 90 -10.76 13.43 -12.36
C ASP A 90 -9.34 14.02 -12.12
N GLY A 91 -8.31 13.30 -12.58
CA GLY A 91 -6.91 13.66 -12.44
C GLY A 91 -6.28 13.19 -11.12
N ILE A 92 -7.01 12.44 -10.29
CA ILE A 92 -6.54 11.81 -9.07
C ILE A 92 -6.40 10.31 -9.28
N TYR A 93 -5.18 9.84 -9.09
CA TYR A 93 -4.80 8.46 -9.31
C TYR A 93 -4.72 7.73 -7.98
N PHE A 94 -5.26 6.53 -7.92
CA PHE A 94 -5.09 5.63 -6.78
C PHE A 94 -4.10 4.54 -7.15
N ARG A 95 -3.31 4.12 -6.16
CA ARG A 95 -2.48 2.92 -6.33
C ARG A 95 -3.40 1.71 -6.39
N VAL A 96 -3.33 0.95 -7.47
CA VAL A 96 -4.22 -0.20 -7.71
C VAL A 96 -3.49 -1.54 -7.61
N SER A 97 -2.19 -1.57 -7.91
CA SER A 97 -1.41 -2.80 -7.79
C SER A 97 0.09 -2.59 -7.64
N GLU A 98 0.76 -3.62 -7.14
CA GLU A 98 2.22 -3.74 -7.06
C GLU A 98 2.67 -5.10 -7.57
N GLN A 99 3.87 -5.15 -8.14
CA GLN A 99 4.50 -6.38 -8.59
C GLN A 99 5.99 -6.33 -8.31
N TRP A 100 6.57 -7.47 -7.94
CA TRP A 100 8.01 -7.62 -7.76
C TRP A 100 8.61 -8.45 -8.88
N GLU A 101 9.62 -7.92 -9.55
CA GLU A 101 10.43 -8.65 -10.51
C GLU A 101 11.83 -8.89 -9.95
N VAL A 102 12.20 -10.17 -9.79
CA VAL A 102 13.53 -10.55 -9.30
C VAL A 102 14.58 -10.30 -10.39
N SER A 103 15.65 -9.59 -10.06
CA SER A 103 16.78 -9.46 -10.98
C SER A 103 17.52 -10.79 -11.12
N SER A 104 17.71 -11.24 -12.36
CA SER A 104 18.31 -12.54 -12.71
C SER A 104 19.76 -12.76 -12.22
N SER A 105 20.42 -11.72 -11.69
CA SER A 105 21.74 -11.77 -11.05
C SER A 105 21.70 -11.96 -9.53
N SER A 106 20.51 -11.98 -8.90
CA SER A 106 20.33 -11.97 -7.44
C SER A 106 20.04 -13.36 -6.83
N SER A 107 20.15 -14.42 -7.61
CA SER A 107 19.76 -15.80 -7.25
C SER A 107 20.75 -16.55 -6.33
N SER A 108 21.57 -15.85 -5.54
CA SER A 108 22.42 -16.51 -4.56
C SER A 108 22.37 -15.79 -3.20
N ASN A 109 21.52 -16.30 -2.30
CA ASN A 109 21.40 -15.90 -0.90
C ASN A 109 20.82 -14.50 -0.59
N GLY A 110 20.24 -13.81 -1.58
CA GLY A 110 19.60 -12.51 -1.37
C GLY A 110 18.29 -12.63 -0.59
N ILE A 111 18.15 -11.82 0.44
CA ILE A 111 16.86 -11.58 1.10
C ILE A 111 16.01 -10.75 0.12
N VAL A 112 15.02 -11.39 -0.51
CA VAL A 112 14.18 -10.76 -1.55
C VAL A 112 12.73 -11.20 -1.38
N PRO A 113 11.75 -10.36 -1.75
CA PRO A 113 10.36 -10.80 -1.91
C PRO A 113 10.28 -12.01 -2.86
N LYS A 114 9.45 -12.97 -2.49
CA LYS A 114 9.25 -14.27 -3.15
C LYS A 114 7.99 -14.28 -4.01
N ILE A 115 6.98 -13.50 -3.64
CA ILE A 115 5.78 -13.34 -4.45
C ILE A 115 6.13 -12.40 -5.61
N THR A 116 6.16 -12.95 -6.81
CA THR A 116 6.39 -12.19 -8.05
C THR A 116 5.11 -11.87 -8.81
N ASP A 117 3.99 -12.46 -8.37
CA ASP A 117 2.67 -12.16 -8.90
C ASP A 117 2.26 -10.73 -8.51
N THR A 118 1.30 -10.20 -9.27
CA THR A 118 0.70 -8.91 -8.97
C THR A 118 -0.13 -9.02 -7.69
N ILE A 119 0.12 -8.12 -6.75
CA ILE A 119 -0.69 -7.93 -5.55
C ILE A 119 -1.53 -6.67 -5.74
N SER A 120 -2.77 -6.70 -5.28
CA SER A 120 -3.78 -5.67 -5.52
C SER A 120 -4.02 -4.83 -4.28
N PHE A 121 -4.39 -3.57 -4.47
CA PHE A 121 -4.95 -2.73 -3.41
C PHE A 121 -6.48 -2.81 -3.38
N ASN A 122 -7.08 -3.17 -4.50
CA ASN A 122 -8.51 -3.45 -4.60
C ASN A 122 -8.77 -4.92 -4.29
N PHE A 123 -9.92 -5.18 -3.68
CA PHE A 123 -10.37 -6.52 -3.34
C PHE A 123 -11.59 -6.92 -4.15
N THR A 124 -11.86 -8.21 -4.20
CA THR A 124 -13.01 -8.81 -4.85
C THR A 124 -13.75 -9.74 -3.89
N ASP A 125 -14.59 -10.63 -4.43
CA ASP A 125 -15.23 -11.70 -3.65
C ASP A 125 -14.54 -13.06 -3.91
N ASP A 126 -13.46 -13.08 -4.69
CA ASP A 126 -12.61 -14.24 -5.01
C ASP A 126 -11.32 -14.20 -4.17
N ASP A 127 -10.58 -15.32 -4.10
CA ASP A 127 -9.29 -15.39 -3.39
C ASP A 127 -8.25 -14.43 -4.01
N ASP A 128 -7.87 -13.39 -3.27
CA ASP A 128 -7.00 -12.32 -3.73
C ASP A 128 -5.62 -12.29 -3.04
N LEU A 129 -4.64 -11.67 -3.71
CA LEU A 129 -3.37 -11.26 -3.10
C LEU A 129 -3.43 -9.77 -2.74
N ILE A 130 -3.70 -9.45 -1.49
CA ILE A 130 -3.96 -8.08 -1.03
C ILE A 130 -2.68 -7.42 -0.50
N ALA A 131 -2.34 -6.25 -1.03
CA ALA A 131 -1.19 -5.48 -0.59
C ALA A 131 -1.48 -4.73 0.72
N VAL A 132 -0.77 -5.07 1.80
CA VAL A 132 -0.91 -4.36 3.09
C VAL A 132 0.18 -3.32 3.26
N ARG A 133 -0.20 -2.03 3.36
CA ARG A 133 0.76 -0.91 3.44
C ARG A 133 0.37 0.08 4.54
N SER A 134 1.39 0.73 5.10
CA SER A 134 1.29 1.67 6.21
C SER A 134 0.58 2.95 5.79
N GLY A 135 -0.36 3.38 6.63
CA GLY A 135 -1.21 4.55 6.39
C GLY A 135 -2.37 4.29 5.44
N GLU A 136 -2.72 3.03 5.18
CA GLU A 136 -3.88 2.59 4.42
C GLU A 136 -4.59 1.46 5.20
N HIS A 137 -5.89 1.28 4.93
CA HIS A 137 -6.68 0.16 5.43
C HIS A 137 -6.86 -0.85 4.31
N SER A 138 -6.49 -2.10 4.58
CA SER A 138 -6.56 -3.20 3.60
C SER A 138 -7.82 -4.01 3.86
N HIS A 139 -8.44 -4.48 2.78
CA HIS A 139 -9.66 -5.28 2.82
C HIS A 139 -9.46 -6.47 1.87
N GLY A 140 -9.99 -7.64 2.22
CA GLY A 140 -9.99 -8.86 1.41
C GLY A 140 -11.33 -9.13 0.75
N GLY A 141 -12.44 -8.70 1.37
CA GLY A 141 -13.78 -8.98 0.90
C GLY A 141 -14.21 -10.40 1.25
N HIS A 142 -14.72 -11.13 0.25
CA HIS A 142 -15.00 -12.56 0.37
C HIS A 142 -13.89 -13.34 -0.34
N GLY A 143 -13.73 -14.61 0.01
CA GLY A 143 -12.60 -15.42 -0.47
C GLY A 143 -11.68 -15.81 0.67
N ALA A 144 -10.67 -16.62 0.35
CA ALA A 144 -9.54 -16.94 1.21
C ALA A 144 -8.34 -16.09 0.78
N ASP A 145 -8.18 -14.92 1.39
CA ASP A 145 -7.27 -13.88 0.90
C ASP A 145 -5.89 -13.93 1.54
N ASP A 146 -4.84 -13.70 0.74
CA ASP A 146 -3.49 -13.56 1.24
C ASP A 146 -3.16 -12.06 1.43
N PHE A 147 -3.08 -11.61 2.68
CA PHE A 147 -2.65 -10.27 3.06
C PHE A 147 -1.12 -10.15 3.08
N ILE A 148 -0.55 -9.50 2.06
CA ILE A 148 0.89 -9.48 1.77
C ILE A 148 1.61 -8.27 2.39
N PHE A 149 2.46 -8.56 3.37
CA PHE A 149 3.33 -7.59 4.04
C PHE A 149 4.70 -7.48 3.37
N ARG A 150 5.06 -6.29 2.89
CA ARG A 150 6.39 -5.97 2.34
C ARG A 150 7.18 -4.90 3.08
N GLU A 151 6.61 -4.38 4.17
CA GLU A 151 7.23 -3.31 4.96
C GLU A 151 6.88 -3.45 6.45
N GLY A 152 7.63 -2.74 7.29
CA GLY A 152 7.24 -2.49 8.68
C GLY A 152 6.61 -1.09 8.79
N GLY A 153 5.58 -0.97 9.61
CA GLY A 153 4.87 0.29 9.88
C GLY A 153 3.66 0.05 10.77
N HIS A 154 2.66 0.94 10.70
CA HIS A 154 1.37 0.76 11.36
C HIS A 154 0.36 0.33 10.30
N LEU A 155 0.08 -0.97 10.28
CA LEU A 155 -0.63 -1.66 9.21
C LEU A 155 -2.03 -2.04 9.71
N HIS A 156 -3.05 -1.85 8.87
CA HIS A 156 -4.45 -2.10 9.22
C HIS A 156 -5.10 -3.03 8.19
N ILE A 157 -5.83 -4.03 8.69
CA ILE A 157 -6.65 -4.95 7.91
C ILE A 157 -8.04 -4.94 8.54
N ASP A 158 -9.08 -4.67 7.74
CA ASP A 158 -10.41 -4.36 8.26
C ASP A 158 -11.35 -5.58 8.37
N ASP A 159 -11.12 -6.64 7.60
CA ASP A 159 -12.06 -7.76 7.43
C ASP A 159 -11.40 -9.16 7.44
N PHE A 160 -10.21 -9.30 8.04
CA PHE A 160 -9.51 -10.57 8.12
C PHE A 160 -10.36 -11.69 8.76
N SER A 161 -10.39 -12.85 8.10
CA SER A 161 -11.19 -14.02 8.50
C SER A 161 -10.45 -15.35 8.29
N ALA A 162 -9.86 -15.88 9.36
CA ALA A 162 -9.27 -17.23 9.34
C ALA A 162 -10.30 -18.34 9.03
N GLN A 163 -11.60 -18.08 9.25
CA GLN A 163 -12.67 -19.03 8.90
C GLN A 163 -12.91 -19.12 7.40
N GLN A 164 -12.69 -18.01 6.67
CA GLN A 164 -12.74 -17.99 5.22
C GLN A 164 -11.46 -18.54 4.60
N GLY A 165 -10.35 -18.49 5.33
CA GLY A 165 -9.06 -19.03 4.92
C GLY A 165 -7.99 -17.97 4.73
N ASP A 166 -8.25 -16.74 5.18
CA ASP A 166 -7.33 -15.63 5.02
C ASP A 166 -6.00 -15.89 5.73
N MET A 167 -4.92 -15.41 5.11
CA MET A 167 -3.56 -15.59 5.58
C MET A 167 -2.84 -14.26 5.72
N LEU A 168 -2.08 -14.11 6.80
CA LEU A 168 -1.10 -13.04 6.94
C LEU A 168 0.25 -13.50 6.36
N VAL A 169 0.63 -12.96 5.21
CA VAL A 169 1.82 -13.42 4.47
C VAL A 169 2.94 -12.39 4.51
N PHE A 170 3.99 -12.69 5.27
CA PHE A 170 5.16 -11.85 5.41
C PHE A 170 6.18 -12.16 4.30
N ASP A 171 6.13 -11.36 3.24
CA ASP A 171 7.03 -11.43 2.09
C ASP A 171 7.98 -10.22 2.03
N THR A 172 8.56 -9.90 3.18
CA THR A 172 9.23 -8.60 3.39
C THR A 172 10.48 -8.39 2.54
N GLY A 173 11.21 -9.45 2.19
CA GLY A 173 12.57 -9.28 1.69
C GLY A 173 13.50 -8.57 2.70
N LEU A 174 13.17 -8.57 4.01
CA LEU A 174 13.94 -7.91 5.09
C LEU A 174 14.61 -8.89 6.07
N GLY A 175 14.57 -10.19 5.79
CA GLY A 175 15.40 -11.17 6.49
C GLY A 175 14.65 -11.98 7.53
N LEU A 176 13.32 -11.87 7.54
CA LEU A 176 12.46 -12.85 8.20
C LEU A 176 12.71 -14.23 7.58
N ARG A 177 12.83 -15.24 8.45
CA ARG A 177 13.29 -16.60 8.06
C ARG A 177 12.25 -17.67 8.35
N SER A 178 11.38 -17.42 9.32
CA SER A 178 10.34 -18.35 9.75
C SER A 178 9.32 -17.63 10.63
N LYS A 179 8.20 -18.31 10.93
CA LYS A 179 7.20 -17.83 11.88
C LYS A 179 7.80 -17.62 13.27
N GLU A 180 8.69 -18.49 13.73
CA GLU A 180 9.35 -18.37 15.04
C GLU A 180 10.27 -17.14 15.08
N HIS A 181 10.95 -16.84 13.97
CA HIS A 181 11.76 -15.63 13.88
C HIS A 181 10.89 -14.38 13.97
N LEU A 182 9.77 -14.34 13.25
CA LEU A 182 8.79 -13.26 13.36
C LEU A 182 8.21 -13.14 14.77
N ALA A 183 7.79 -14.26 15.37
CA ALA A 183 7.24 -14.33 16.72
C ALA A 183 8.21 -13.78 17.78
N SER A 184 9.52 -13.96 17.59
CA SER A 184 10.55 -13.44 18.49
C SER A 184 10.60 -11.91 18.55
N TYR A 185 10.02 -11.22 17.57
CA TYR A 185 9.93 -9.76 17.54
C TYR A 185 8.63 -9.21 18.16
N VAL A 186 7.65 -10.07 18.46
CA VAL A 186 6.39 -9.64 19.09
C VAL A 186 6.69 -9.12 20.50
N SER A 187 6.45 -7.83 20.71
CA SER A 187 6.66 -7.16 22.00
C SER A 187 5.39 -7.12 22.84
N HIS A 188 4.23 -7.01 22.20
CA HIS A 188 2.94 -6.92 22.86
C HIS A 188 1.81 -7.41 21.97
N VAL A 189 0.80 -8.03 22.57
CA VAL A 189 -0.45 -8.43 21.93
C VAL A 189 -1.57 -7.99 22.83
N HIS A 190 -2.52 -7.24 22.31
CA HIS A 190 -3.63 -6.70 23.08
C HIS A 190 -4.83 -6.40 22.17
N HIS A 191 -5.95 -6.09 22.82
CA HIS A 191 -7.13 -5.54 22.16
C HIS A 191 -7.33 -4.09 22.57
N ASP A 192 -7.74 -3.25 21.62
CA ASP A 192 -8.27 -1.91 21.88
C ASP A 192 -9.68 -1.82 21.28
N GLY A 193 -10.70 -1.77 22.14
CA GLY A 193 -12.07 -1.99 21.69
C GLY A 193 -12.23 -3.39 21.06
N ASP A 194 -12.65 -3.42 19.80
CA ASP A 194 -12.84 -4.64 19.01
C ASP A 194 -11.60 -5.01 18.16
N ASP A 195 -10.55 -4.19 18.19
CA ASP A 195 -9.37 -4.37 17.33
C ASP A 195 -8.32 -5.24 18.00
N PHE A 196 -7.81 -6.25 17.29
CA PHE A 196 -6.67 -7.06 17.70
C PHE A 196 -5.36 -6.46 17.21
N ILE A 197 -4.47 -6.13 18.14
CA ILE A 197 -3.24 -5.41 17.83
C ILE A 197 -2.02 -6.21 18.27
N VAL A 198 -1.11 -6.44 17.31
CA VAL A 198 0.21 -7.04 17.53
C VAL A 198 1.29 -5.99 17.32
N ASN A 199 2.10 -5.73 18.35
CA ASN A 199 3.22 -4.81 18.28
C ASN A 199 4.55 -5.55 18.09
N PHE A 200 5.42 -4.96 17.28
CA PHE A 200 6.80 -5.40 17.05
C PHE A 200 7.75 -4.27 17.44
N GLY A 201 8.04 -4.15 18.74
CA GLY A 201 8.74 -3.00 19.30
C GLY A 201 7.82 -1.79 19.48
N SER A 202 8.34 -0.57 19.30
CA SER A 202 7.60 0.68 19.46
C SER A 202 7.03 1.26 18.16
N ASP A 203 7.61 0.88 17.02
CA ASP A 203 7.42 1.60 15.76
C ASP A 203 6.65 0.79 14.70
N VAL A 204 6.33 -0.46 15.00
CA VAL A 204 5.65 -1.37 14.09
C VAL A 204 4.47 -2.04 14.80
N SER A 205 3.31 -2.02 14.15
CA SER A 205 2.11 -2.70 14.61
C SER A 205 1.29 -3.23 13.43
N ILE A 206 0.58 -4.32 13.67
CA ILE A 206 -0.48 -4.82 12.80
C ILE A 206 -1.76 -4.79 13.62
N THR A 207 -2.76 -4.11 13.08
CA THR A 207 -4.11 -4.03 13.63
C THR A 207 -5.03 -4.84 12.73
N LEU A 208 -5.71 -5.81 13.30
CA LEU A 208 -6.81 -6.53 12.66
C LEU A 208 -8.11 -6.04 13.29
N VAL A 209 -8.90 -5.30 12.54
CA VAL A 209 -10.13 -4.68 13.03
C VAL A 209 -11.18 -5.76 13.26
N GLY A 210 -11.85 -5.71 14.41
CA GLY A 210 -12.95 -6.61 14.75
C GLY A 210 -12.57 -8.06 15.12
N VAL A 211 -11.31 -8.47 14.96
CA VAL A 211 -10.86 -9.85 15.21
C VAL A 211 -10.84 -10.17 16.71
N GLN A 212 -11.62 -11.15 17.14
CA GLN A 212 -11.79 -11.51 18.54
C GLN A 212 -10.68 -12.48 19.03
N PRO A 213 -10.44 -12.55 20.37
CA PRO A 213 -9.49 -13.51 20.92
C PRO A 213 -9.76 -14.95 20.48
N GLY A 214 -8.77 -15.59 19.87
CA GLY A 214 -8.83 -16.98 19.42
C GLY A 214 -9.36 -17.18 18.00
N GLU A 215 -9.74 -16.12 17.29
CA GLU A 215 -10.10 -16.19 15.86
C GLU A 215 -8.89 -16.18 14.92
N ILE A 216 -7.70 -15.85 15.44
CA ILE A 216 -6.44 -15.92 14.71
C ILE A 216 -5.40 -16.71 15.50
N SER A 217 -4.54 -17.41 14.77
CA SER A 217 -3.45 -18.23 15.28
C SER A 217 -2.18 -18.10 14.41
N TRP A 218 -1.12 -18.78 14.82
CA TRP A 218 0.10 -18.88 14.01
C TRP A 218 -0.04 -19.80 12.79
N ASP A 219 -1.13 -20.57 12.69
CA ASP A 219 -1.40 -21.37 11.49
C ASP A 219 -1.81 -20.46 10.32
N ASP A 220 -2.46 -19.34 10.62
CA ASP A 220 -2.94 -18.32 9.68
C ASP A 220 -1.84 -17.31 9.25
N VAL A 221 -0.58 -17.60 9.62
CA VAL A 221 0.58 -16.76 9.31
C VAL A 221 1.55 -17.53 8.43
N SER A 222 2.01 -16.92 7.34
CA SER A 222 3.07 -17.42 6.48
C SER A 222 4.25 -16.44 6.47
N VAL A 223 5.48 -16.96 6.47
CA VAL A 223 6.70 -16.15 6.33
C VAL A 223 7.48 -16.69 5.15
N LEU A 224 7.66 -15.85 4.14
CA LEU A 224 8.42 -16.16 2.94
C LEU A 224 9.84 -15.58 3.07
N SER A 225 10.85 -16.41 2.84
CA SER A 225 12.28 -16.07 2.97
C SER A 225 13.04 -16.29 1.68
#